data_AF-J8CZP4-F1
#
_entry.id   AF-J8CZP4-F1
#
_cell.length_a   1.000
_cell.length_b   1.000
_cell.length_c   1.000
_cell.angle_alpha   90.00
_cell.angle_beta   90.00
_cell.angle_gamma   90.00
#
_symmetry.space_group_name_H-M   'P 1'
#
loop_
_entity.id
_entity.type
_entity.pdbx_description
1 polymer ?
#
loop_
_entity_poly.entity_id
_entity_poly.type
_entity_poly.pdbx_seq_one_letter_code
_entity_poly.pdbx_strand_id
1 'polypeptide(L)'
;MDDIANCCRWIMKIIIRSGLALTIDREGLYSRDLYPAYELFSKHFPEQEKNMRKALQYVIEPIKDIEEISSFLDNFGNWLIERARDYLKNIRF
;
A
#
# COMPACT_ATOMS: atom_id res chain seq x y z
N MET A 1 24.12 -2.43 6.77
CA MET A 1 22.71 -2.30 6.37
C MET A 1 21.88 -2.73 7.56
N ASP A 2 20.83 -2.01 7.92
CA ASP A 2 19.97 -2.42 9.03
C ASP A 2 18.83 -3.27 8.49
N ASP A 3 18.82 -4.56 8.84
CA ASP A 3 17.92 -5.56 8.25
C ASP A 3 16.45 -5.23 8.46
N ILE A 4 16.08 -4.64 9.60
CA ILE A 4 14.70 -4.28 9.92
C ILE A 4 14.27 -3.08 9.07
N ALA A 5 15.09 -2.04 8.97
CA ALA A 5 14.76 -0.86 8.15
C ALA A 5 14.61 -1.22 6.66
N ASN A 6 15.44 -2.13 6.16
CA ASN A 6 15.30 -2.66 4.81
C ASN A 6 14.00 -3.44 4.62
N CYS A 7 13.66 -4.30 5.59
CA CYS A 7 12.41 -5.07 5.58
C CYS A 7 11.20 -4.13 5.56
N CYS A 8 11.16 -3.14 6.46
CA CYS A 8 10.14 -2.08 6.50
C CYS A 8 9.98 -1.43 5.12
N ARG A 9 11.07 -0.92 4.54
CA ARG A 9 11.04 -0.27 3.22
C ARG A 9 10.43 -1.16 2.13
N TRP A 10 10.80 -2.44 2.09
CA TRP A 10 10.30 -3.37 1.07
C TRP A 10 8.83 -3.74 1.28
N ILE A 11 8.42 -3.99 2.52
CA ILE A 11 7.02 -4.23 2.87
C ILE A 11 6.16 -3.05 2.42
N MET A 12 6.58 -1.81 2.69
CA MET A 12 5.80 -0.63 2.33
C MET A 12 5.71 -0.42 0.82
N LYS A 13 6.78 -0.75 0.07
CA LYS A 13 6.74 -0.79 -1.40
C LYS A 13 5.71 -1.79 -1.94
N ILE A 14 5.56 -2.94 -1.27
CA ILE A 14 4.57 -3.96 -1.64
C ILE A 14 3.17 -3.43 -1.35
N ILE A 15 2.93 -2.88 -0.16
CA ILE A 15 1.65 -2.27 0.23
C ILE A 15 1.18 -1.23 -0.78
N ILE A 16 2.05 -0.29 -1.19
CA ILE A 16 1.70 0.74 -2.18
C ILE A 16 1.34 0.12 -3.53
N ARG A 17 2.11 -0.88 -4.00
CA ARG A 17 1.84 -1.55 -5.28
C ARG A 17 0.57 -2.39 -5.25
N SER A 18 0.27 -3.04 -4.13
CA SER A 18 -0.98 -3.75 -3.93
C SER A 18 -2.17 -2.78 -3.99
N GLY A 19 -2.05 -1.60 -3.38
CA GLY A 19 -3.06 -0.55 -3.49
C GLY A 19 -3.29 -0.09 -4.94
N LEU A 20 -2.21 0.17 -5.69
CA LEU A 20 -2.31 0.53 -7.12
C LEU A 20 -3.02 -0.57 -7.92
N ALA A 21 -2.71 -1.85 -7.66
CA ALA A 21 -3.32 -2.97 -8.37
C ALA A 21 -4.85 -2.97 -8.28
N LEU A 22 -5.41 -2.52 -7.15
CA LEU A 22 -6.86 -2.40 -6.94
C LEU A 22 -7.52 -1.23 -7.71
N THR A 23 -6.74 -0.46 -8.47
CA THR A 23 -7.23 0.68 -9.26
C THR A 23 -7.04 0.49 -10.77
N ILE A 24 -6.36 -0.57 -11.21
CA ILE A 24 -5.89 -0.76 -12.59
C ILE A 24 -7.04 -0.83 -13.61
N ASP A 25 -8.11 -1.54 -13.29
CA ASP A 25 -9.33 -1.68 -14.07
C ASP A 25 -10.16 -0.40 -14.18
N ARG A 26 -9.95 0.58 -13.27
CA ARG A 26 -10.62 1.88 -13.35
C ARG A 26 -9.82 2.91 -14.15
N GLU A 27 -8.50 2.86 -14.06
CA GLU A 27 -7.62 3.88 -14.65
C GLU A 27 -6.86 3.38 -15.88
N GLY A 28 -6.72 2.06 -16.09
CA GLY A 28 -5.93 1.45 -17.17
C GLY A 28 -4.43 1.70 -17.07
N LEU A 29 -3.95 2.21 -15.93
CA LEU A 29 -2.59 2.70 -15.76
C LEU A 29 -1.83 1.96 -14.67
N TYR A 30 -0.59 1.60 -14.97
CA TYR A 30 0.38 1.09 -13.99
C TYR A 30 1.57 2.03 -13.90
N SER A 31 1.73 2.72 -12.77
CA SER A 31 2.89 3.56 -12.51
C SER A 31 4.05 2.73 -11.94
N ARG A 32 5.25 2.95 -12.47
CA ARG A 32 6.50 2.41 -11.89
C ARG A 32 6.90 3.15 -10.61
N ASP A 33 6.54 4.43 -10.54
CA ASP A 33 6.85 5.31 -9.43
C ASP A 33 5.80 5.19 -8.31
N LEU A 34 6.28 5.23 -7.07
CA LEU A 34 5.46 5.03 -5.87
C LEU A 34 4.54 6.21 -5.55
N TYR A 35 4.97 7.44 -5.86
CA TYR A 35 4.15 8.62 -5.58
C TYR A 35 2.89 8.65 -6.45
N PRO A 36 2.96 8.47 -7.79
CA PRO A 36 1.73 8.36 -8.59
C PRO A 36 0.87 7.15 -8.23
N ALA A 37 1.48 6.05 -7.78
CA ALA A 37 0.74 4.89 -7.27
C ALA A 37 -0.09 5.26 -6.02
N TYR A 38 0.50 6.03 -5.10
CA TYR A 38 -0.18 6.60 -3.93
C TYR A 38 -1.30 7.59 -4.34
N GLU A 39 -1.06 8.47 -5.30
CA GLU A 39 -2.05 9.46 -5.73
C GLU A 39 -3.27 8.79 -6.35
N LEU A 40 -3.05 7.81 -7.24
CA LEU A 40 -4.12 7.03 -7.86
C LEU A 40 -4.91 6.24 -6.82
N PHE A 41 -4.23 5.60 -5.87
CA PHE A 41 -4.92 4.92 -4.77
C PHE A 41 -5.79 5.89 -3.96
N SER A 42 -5.22 7.03 -3.55
CA SER A 42 -5.91 8.03 -2.71
C SER A 42 -7.11 8.68 -3.41
N LYS A 43 -7.07 8.78 -4.75
CA LYS A 43 -8.22 9.21 -5.55
C LYS A 43 -9.41 8.25 -5.43
N HIS A 44 -9.15 6.95 -5.37
CA HIS A 44 -10.19 5.89 -5.33
C HIS A 44 -10.59 5.47 -3.91
N PHE A 45 -9.70 5.65 -2.94
CA PHE A 45 -9.89 5.25 -1.54
C PHE A 45 -9.47 6.39 -0.59
N PRO A 46 -10.15 7.56 -0.66
CA PRO A 46 -9.76 8.74 0.12
C PRO A 46 -9.81 8.51 1.63
N GLU A 47 -10.65 7.58 2.11
CA GLU A 47 -10.72 7.21 3.52
C GLU A 47 -9.45 6.52 4.03
N GLN A 48 -8.64 5.97 3.11
CA GLN A 48 -7.37 5.31 3.42
C GLN A 48 -6.12 6.11 3.00
N GLU A 49 -6.28 7.34 2.51
CA GLU A 49 -5.15 8.19 2.08
C GLU A 49 -4.07 8.28 3.15
N LYS A 50 -4.45 8.52 4.40
CA LYS A 50 -3.50 8.67 5.51
C LYS A 50 -2.63 7.43 5.71
N ASN A 51 -3.21 6.24 5.58
CA ASN A 51 -2.49 4.98 5.72
C ASN A 51 -1.55 4.74 4.54
N MET A 52 -2.00 5.05 3.31
CA MET A 52 -1.14 4.94 2.13
C MET A 52 0.00 5.96 2.16
N ARG A 53 -0.25 7.17 2.65
CA ARG A 53 0.79 8.19 2.86
C ARG A 53 1.80 7.75 3.90
N LYS A 54 1.36 7.11 4.99
CA LYS A 54 2.24 6.53 6.01
C LYS A 54 3.16 5.44 5.41
N ALA A 55 2.62 4.57 4.56
CA ALA A 55 3.44 3.62 3.80
C ALA A 55 4.49 4.32 2.92
N LEU A 56 4.09 5.39 2.21
CA LEU A 56 5.03 6.15 1.39
C LEU A 56 6.14 6.82 2.22
N GLN A 57 5.80 7.39 3.38
CA GLN A 57 6.77 7.94 4.32
C GLN A 57 7.79 6.89 4.77
N TYR A 58 7.32 5.70 5.14
CA TYR A 58 8.20 4.59 5.53
C TYR A 58 9.04 4.02 4.39
N VAL A 59 8.65 4.22 3.13
CA VAL A 59 9.56 3.95 2.02
C VAL A 59 10.72 4.93 2.00
N ILE A 60 10.51 6.20 2.34
CA ILE A 60 11.56 7.24 2.32
C ILE A 60 12.44 7.10 3.57
N GLU A 61 11.79 7.11 4.73
CA GLU A 61 12.37 7.04 6.07
C GLU A 61 11.82 5.82 6.82
N PRO A 62 12.43 4.62 6.59
CA PRO A 62 11.96 3.40 7.22
C PRO A 62 12.25 3.39 8.71
N ILE A 63 11.26 2.95 9.47
CA ILE A 63 11.38 2.72 10.90
C ILE A 63 11.94 1.32 11.20
N LYS A 64 12.40 1.14 12.44
CA LYS A 64 12.91 -0.15 12.97
C LYS A 64 12.06 -0.71 14.10
N ASP A 65 11.00 -0.01 14.48
CA ASP A 65 10.08 -0.46 15.52
C ASP A 65 9.19 -1.57 14.95
N ILE A 66 9.43 -2.79 15.42
CA ILE A 66 8.73 -3.99 14.96
C ILE A 66 7.24 -3.93 15.34
N GLU A 67 6.91 -3.39 16.52
CA GLU A 67 5.53 -3.31 16.99
C GLU A 67 4.75 -2.28 16.17
N GLU A 68 5.36 -1.14 15.84
CA GLU A 68 4.71 -0.15 14.97
C GLU A 68 4.51 -0.69 13.54
N ILE A 69 5.50 -1.39 12.98
CA ILE A 69 5.37 -2.04 11.66
C ILE A 69 4.25 -3.09 11.68
N SER A 70 4.24 -3.94 12.71
CA SER A 70 3.25 -5.01 12.85
C SER A 70 1.84 -4.43 13.02
N SER A 71 1.68 -3.43 13.89
CA SER A 71 0.40 -2.73 14.07
C SER A 71 -0.08 -2.05 12.79
N PHE A 72 0.83 -1.48 11.99
CA PHE A 72 0.45 -0.92 10.69
C PHE A 72 -0.08 -2.01 9.74
N LEU A 73 0.56 -3.18 9.70
CA LEU A 73 0.13 -4.31 8.87
C LEU A 73 -1.19 -4.91 9.35
N ASP A 74 -1.38 -5.08 10.66
CA ASP A 74 -2.61 -5.61 11.23
C ASP A 74 -3.81 -4.69 11.00
N ASN A 75 -3.58 -3.39 10.86
CA ASN A 75 -4.64 -2.44 10.55
C ASN A 75 -4.82 -2.28 9.04
N PHE A 76 -3.86 -1.61 8.39
CA PHE A 76 -4.01 -1.25 6.99
C PHE A 76 -3.84 -2.45 6.05
N GLY A 77 -2.96 -3.39 6.39
CA GLY A 77 -2.79 -4.62 5.62
C GLY A 77 -4.06 -5.46 5.62
N ASN A 78 -4.74 -5.63 6.76
CA ASN A 78 -6.02 -6.34 6.82
C ASN A 78 -7.12 -5.67 5.99
N TRP A 79 -7.22 -4.34 6.04
CA TRP A 79 -8.14 -3.60 5.17
C TRP A 79 -7.83 -3.84 3.67
N LEU A 80 -6.55 -3.82 3.29
CA LEU A 80 -6.12 -4.09 1.91
C LEU A 80 -6.48 -5.52 1.47
N ILE A 81 -6.29 -6.52 2.34
CA ILE A 81 -6.63 -7.91 2.05
C ILE A 81 -8.15 -8.05 1.85
N GLU A 82 -8.97 -7.44 2.69
CA GLU A 82 -10.43 -7.42 2.52
C GLU A 82 -10.83 -6.80 1.19
N ARG A 83 -10.28 -5.62 0.88
CA ARG A 83 -10.57 -4.92 -0.37
C ARG A 83 -10.13 -5.74 -1.59
N ALA A 84 -8.98 -6.41 -1.51
CA ALA A 84 -8.49 -7.29 -2.57
C ALA A 84 -9.40 -8.51 -2.77
N ARG A 85 -9.94 -9.10 -1.70
CA ARG A 85 -10.92 -10.18 -1.82
C ARG A 85 -12.19 -9.73 -2.51
N ASP A 86 -12.72 -8.56 -2.14
CA ASP A 86 -13.91 -7.99 -2.78
C ASP A 86 -13.65 -7.69 -4.25
N TYR A 87 -12.48 -7.13 -4.55
CA TYR A 87 -12.03 -6.86 -5.90
C TYR A 87 -12.00 -8.13 -6.77
N LEU A 88 -11.32 -9.18 -6.29
CA LEU A 88 -11.19 -10.45 -7.01
C LEU A 88 -12.52 -11.16 -7.27
N LYS A 89 -13.52 -10.99 -6.39
CA LYS A 89 -14.87 -11.55 -6.60
C LYS A 89 -15.66 -10.81 -7.67
N ASN A 90 -15.34 -9.55 -7.92
CA ASN A 90 -16.13 -8.66 -8.77
C ASN A 90 -15.43 -8.31 -10.09
N ILE A 91 -14.15 -8.63 -10.25
CA ILE A 91 -13.44 -8.44 -11.52
C ILE A 91 -14.07 -9.34 -12.59
N ARG A 92 -14.53 -8.73 -13.69
CA ARG A 92 -15.06 -9.44 -14.86
C ARG A 92 -14.08 -9.25 -16.01
N PHE A 93 -13.57 -10.36 -16.52
CA PHE A 93 -12.78 -10.41 -17.76
C PHE A 93 -13.69 -10.50 -18.97
#